data_AF-A0A839VMI2-F1
#
_entry.id   AF-A0A839VMI2-F1
#
_cell.length_a   1.000
_cell.length_b   1.000
_cell.length_c   1.000
_cell.angle_alpha   90.00
_cell.angle_beta   90.00
_cell.angle_gamma   90.00
#
_symmetry.space_group_name_H-M   'P 1'
#
loop_
_entity.id
_entity.type
_entity.pdbx_description
1 polymer ?
#
loop_
_entity_poly.entity_id
_entity_poly.type
_entity_poly.pdbx_seq_one_letter_code
_entity_poly.pdbx_strand_id
1 'polypeptide(L)'
;MNQHLYRIVLNASTGVASTVAETTGCRFTTLAISLALLLGSVTLVQAQAQIVADPNAAGAQRPVIDNTANGLPLVQIAAPNASGLSHNQ
;
A
#
# COMPACT_ATOMS: atom_id res chain seq x y z
N MET A 1 -18.69 22.66 -10.49
CA MET A 1 -17.89 22.94 -9.28
C MET A 1 -17.34 21.59 -8.82
N ASN A 2 -16.09 21.29 -9.16
CA ASN A 2 -15.52 19.95 -9.00
C ASN A 2 -14.68 19.95 -7.72
N GLN A 3 -15.19 19.35 -6.64
CA GLN A 3 -14.60 19.40 -5.29
C GLN A 3 -13.77 18.16 -4.90
N HIS A 4 -13.28 17.39 -5.87
CA HIS A 4 -12.60 16.11 -5.60
C HIS A 4 -11.21 15.97 -6.24
N LEU A 5 -10.51 17.08 -6.48
CA LEU A 5 -9.12 17.05 -6.97
C LEU A 5 -8.16 17.51 -5.87
N TYR A 6 -7.62 16.56 -5.11
CA TYR A 6 -6.48 16.81 -4.23
C TYR A 6 -5.21 16.85 -5.08
N ARG A 7 -4.55 18.01 -5.16
CA ARG A 7 -3.23 18.13 -5.79
C ARG A 7 -2.15 18.01 -4.73
N ILE A 8 -1.19 17.12 -4.92
CA ILE A 8 0.02 17.08 -4.10
C ILE A 8 1.04 18.01 -4.77
N VAL A 9 1.48 19.06 -4.06
CA VAL A 9 2.53 19.97 -4.53
C VAL A 9 3.81 19.62 -3.79
N LEU A 10 4.77 19.03 -4.50
CA LEU A 10 6.11 18.75 -3.97
C LEU A 10 6.98 19.98 -4.22
N ASN A 11 7.42 20.67 -3.16
CA ASN A 11 8.37 21.76 -3.28
C ASN A 11 9.80 21.22 -3.20
N ALA A 12 10.49 21.19 -4.34
CA ALA A 12 11.83 20.61 -4.46
C ALA A 12 12.94 21.41 -3.76
N SER A 13 12.68 22.65 -3.28
CA SER A 13 13.71 23.46 -2.64
C SER A 13 13.97 23.15 -1.17
N THR A 14 13.07 22.43 -0.49
CA THR A 14 13.20 22.09 0.94
C THR A 14 13.44 20.60 1.20
N GLY A 15 13.32 19.73 0.18
CA GLY A 15 13.49 18.28 0.34
C GLY A 15 12.45 17.60 1.24
N VAL A 16 11.39 18.32 1.62
CA VAL A 16 10.32 17.82 2.50
C VAL A 16 9.05 17.60 1.67
N ALA A 17 8.55 16.36 1.68
CA ALA A 17 7.22 16.06 1.16
C ALA A 17 6.16 16.52 2.18
N SER A 18 5.69 17.76 2.03
CA SER A 18 4.58 18.26 2.85
C SER A 18 3.25 17.72 2.33
N THR A 19 2.70 16.71 2.99
CA THR A 19 1.30 16.31 2.80
C THR A 19 0.40 17.36 3.43
N VAL A 20 -0.27 18.18 2.63
CA VAL A 20 -1.38 19.01 3.11
C VAL A 20 -2.58 18.08 3.28
N ALA A 21 -2.73 17.52 4.49
CA ALA A 21 -3.97 16.89 4.88
C ALA A 21 -5.02 17.99 5.09
N GLU A 22 -6.00 18.09 4.18
CA GLU A 22 -7.23 18.79 4.47
C GLU A 22 -7.95 18.02 5.59
N THR A 23 -7.61 18.36 6.83
CA THR A 23 -8.12 17.67 8.00
C THR A 23 -9.50 18.23 8.33
N THR A 24 -10.54 17.73 7.67
CA THR A 24 -11.89 17.77 8.27
C THR A 24 -11.93 16.70 9.36
N GLY A 25 -11.25 16.98 10.48
CA GLY A 25 -11.11 16.05 11.60
C GLY A 25 -10.89 16.82 12.90
N CYS A 26 -11.57 16.38 13.95
CA CYS A 26 -11.64 17.01 15.26
C CYS A 26 -10.27 17.48 15.78
N ARG A 27 -10.18 18.72 16.29
CA ARG A 27 -8.90 19.28 16.82
C ARG A 27 -8.25 18.45 17.94
N PHE A 28 -9.02 17.55 18.56
CA PHE A 28 -8.55 16.59 19.56
C PHE A 28 -7.61 15.52 18.99
N THR A 29 -7.79 15.08 17.75
CA THR A 29 -6.95 14.03 17.16
C THR A 29 -5.52 14.55 16.93
N THR A 30 -5.38 15.80 16.49
CA THR A 30 -4.06 16.44 16.31
C THR A 30 -3.32 16.59 17.64
N LEU A 31 -4.01 16.98 18.71
CA LEU A 31 -3.42 17.10 20.05
C LEU A 31 -3.03 15.75 20.64
N ALA A 32 -3.85 14.71 20.42
CA ALA A 32 -3.55 13.36 20.88
C ALA A 32 -2.31 12.78 20.18
N ILE A 33 -2.18 13.01 18.86
CA ILE A 33 -1.02 12.57 18.09
C ILE A 33 0.25 13.33 18.52
N SER A 34 0.18 14.64 18.72
CA SER A 34 1.35 15.42 19.16
C SER A 34 1.81 15.04 20.57
N LEU A 35 0.87 14.76 21.48
CA LEU A 35 1.19 14.26 22.81
C LEU A 35 1.80 12.85 22.77
N ALA A 36 1.25 11.93 21.96
CA ALA A 36 1.82 10.60 21.78
C ALA A 36 3.24 10.65 21.17
N LEU A 37 3.49 11.55 20.22
CA LEU A 37 4.82 11.78 19.66
C LEU A 37 5.79 12.30 20.73
N LEU A 38 5.37 13.25 21.57
CA LEU A 38 6.19 13.80 22.65
C LEU A 38 6.53 12.74 23.71
N LEU A 39 5.58 11.86 24.02
CA LEU A 39 5.75 10.79 25.01
C LEU A 39 6.41 9.52 24.42
N GLY A 40 6.76 9.50 23.13
CA GLY A 40 7.40 8.36 22.47
C GLY A 40 6.50 7.13 22.31
N SER A 41 5.18 7.28 22.46
CA SER A 41 4.20 6.19 22.38
C SER A 41 3.62 5.97 20.97
N VAL A 42 4.32 6.46 19.93
CA VAL A 42 3.97 6.23 18.53
C VAL A 42 4.74 5.04 17.97
N THR A 43 4.03 3.98 17.61
CA THR A 43 4.57 2.85 16.87
C THR A 43 4.26 3.02 15.38
N LEU A 44 5.30 2.96 14.54
CA LEU A 44 5.12 2.88 13.09
C LEU A 44 4.71 1.45 12.72
N VAL A 45 3.45 1.27 12.31
CA VAL A 45 3.02 0.01 11.73
C VAL A 45 3.46 0.00 10.26
N GLN A 46 4.43 -0.85 9.94
CA GLN A 46 4.75 -1.15 8.55
C GLN A 46 3.63 -2.02 7.98
N ALA A 47 2.72 -1.41 7.22
CA ALA A 47 1.74 -2.17 6.44
C ALA A 47 2.48 -2.92 5.33
N GLN A 48 2.67 -4.23 5.50
CA GLN A 48 3.14 -5.10 4.42
C GLN A 48 1.95 -5.48 3.55
N ALA A 49 2.04 -5.19 2.25
CA ALA A 49 1.05 -5.66 1.29
C ALA A 49 1.26 -7.17 1.07
N GLN A 50 0.31 -7.99 1.51
CA GLN A 50 0.35 -9.43 1.31
C GLN A 50 -0.01 -9.78 -0.13
N ILE A 51 0.73 -10.71 -0.75
CA ILE A 51 0.40 -11.28 -2.05
C ILE A 51 -0.50 -12.50 -1.79
N VAL A 52 -1.74 -12.46 -2.27
CA VAL A 52 -2.71 -13.55 -2.13
C VAL A 52 -3.38 -13.77 -3.48
N ALA A 53 -3.47 -15.02 -3.91
CA ALA A 53 -4.20 -15.39 -5.12
C ALA A 53 -5.72 -15.38 -4.88
N ASP A 54 -6.51 -14.92 -5.85
CA ASP A 54 -7.97 -14.95 -5.77
C ASP A 54 -8.45 -16.40 -5.61
N PRO A 55 -9.12 -16.73 -4.50
CA PRO A 55 -9.62 -18.07 -4.27
C PRO A 55 -10.68 -18.51 -5.30
N ASN A 56 -11.34 -17.56 -5.97
CA ASN A 56 -12.39 -17.80 -6.95
C ASN A 56 -11.89 -17.82 -8.40
N ALA A 57 -10.62 -17.46 -8.64
CA ALA A 57 -10.04 -17.54 -9.97
C ALA A 57 -10.02 -18.99 -10.48
N ALA A 58 -10.18 -19.16 -11.79
CA ALA A 58 -10.01 -20.47 -12.41
C ALA A 58 -8.62 -21.01 -12.09
N GLY A 59 -8.48 -22.32 -11.88
CA GLY A 59 -7.20 -22.93 -11.47
C GLY A 59 -6.04 -22.63 -12.42
N ALA A 60 -6.32 -22.45 -13.72
CA ALA A 60 -5.34 -22.06 -14.73
C ALA A 60 -4.92 -20.57 -14.68
N GLN A 61 -5.49 -19.77 -13.78
CA GLN A 61 -5.17 -18.36 -13.55
C GLN A 61 -4.74 -18.08 -12.12
N ARG A 62 -4.78 -19.10 -11.23
CA ARG A 62 -4.46 -18.92 -9.82
C ARG A 62 -2.97 -19.22 -9.59
N PRO A 63 -2.13 -18.22 -9.30
CA PRO A 63 -0.71 -18.45 -9.03
C PRO A 63 -0.51 -19.19 -7.70
N VAL A 64 0.61 -19.90 -7.58
CA VAL A 64 1.06 -20.44 -6.30
C VAL A 64 1.98 -19.42 -5.64
N ILE A 65 1.63 -19.01 -4.42
CA ILE A 65 2.42 -18.08 -3.61
C ILE A 65 3.17 -18.88 -2.56
N ASP A 66 4.49 -18.72 -2.54
CA ASP A 66 5.40 -19.38 -1.59
C ASP A 66 6.45 -18.37 -1.08
N ASN A 67 7.41 -18.82 -0.28
CA ASN A 67 8.57 -18.03 0.12
C ASN A 67 9.87 -18.69 -0.37
N THR A 68 10.76 -17.88 -0.91
CA THR A 68 12.14 -18.30 -1.21
C THR A 68 12.91 -18.58 0.08
N ALA A 69 14.04 -19.29 -0.03
CA ALA A 69 14.93 -19.57 1.11
C ALA A 69 15.45 -18.31 1.82
N ASN A 70 15.53 -17.18 1.10
CA ASN A 70 15.95 -15.89 1.66
C ASN A 70 14.78 -15.06 2.22
N GLY A 71 13.59 -15.64 2.33
CA GLY A 71 12.40 -14.99 2.92
C GLY A 71 11.69 -14.00 2.00
N LEU A 72 11.99 -13.99 0.70
CA LEU A 72 11.26 -13.19 -0.28
C LEU A 72 10.02 -13.95 -0.79
N PRO A 73 8.87 -13.28 -1.02
CA PRO A 73 7.72 -13.89 -1.67
C PRO A 73 8.07 -14.42 -3.06
N LEU A 74 7.70 -15.67 -3.34
CA LEU A 74 7.82 -16.34 -4.62
C LEU A 74 6.44 -16.49 -5.25
N VAL A 75 6.27 -15.99 -6.47
CA VAL A 75 5.04 -16.15 -7.25
C VAL A 75 5.32 -17.11 -8.41
N GLN A 76 4.80 -18.33 -8.33
CA GLN A 76 4.84 -19.28 -9.44
C GLN A 76 3.63 -19.01 -10.32
N ILE A 77 3.88 -18.34 -11.45
CA ILE A 77 2.82 -17.88 -12.35
C ILE A 77 2.16 -19.02 -13.11
N ALA A 78 0.92 -18.80 -13.52
CA ALA A 78 0.22 -19.71 -14.40
C ALA A 78 0.91 -19.82 -15.78
N ALA A 79 0.78 -20.98 -16.43
CA ALA A 79 1.28 -21.18 -17.78
C ALA A 79 0.67 -20.15 -18.76
N PRO A 80 1.43 -19.65 -19.75
CA PRO A 80 0.88 -18.75 -20.76
C PRO A 80 -0.25 -19.43 -21.56
N ASN A 81 -1.24 -18.64 -21.96
CA ASN A 81 -2.27 -19.08 -22.89
C ASN A 81 -1.76 -19.14 -24.34
N ALA A 82 -2.62 -19.54 -25.28
CA ALA A 82 -2.27 -19.63 -26.70
C ALA A 82 -1.81 -18.29 -27.33
N SER A 83 -2.18 -17.16 -26.74
CA SER A 83 -1.72 -15.83 -27.14
C SER A 83 -0.41 -15.40 -26.46
N GLY A 84 0.19 -16.27 -25.64
CA GLY A 84 1.42 -16.01 -24.90
C GLY A 84 1.24 -15.20 -23.61
N LEU A 85 0.00 -15.03 -23.12
CA LEU A 85 -0.29 -14.24 -21.91
C LEU A 85 -0.52 -15.14 -20.70
N SER A 86 0.13 -14.82 -19.59
CA SER A 86 -0.15 -15.43 -18.29
C SER A 86 -1.09 -14.52 -17.50
N HIS A 87 -2.34 -14.96 -17.30
CA HIS A 87 -3.31 -14.24 -16.48
C HIS A 87 -3.25 -14.79 -15.05
N ASN A 88 -3.03 -13.91 -14.09
CA ASN A 88 -2.84 -14.27 -12.69
C ASN A 88 -3.83 -13.45 -11.88
N GLN A 89 -4.72 -14.10 -11.14
CA GLN A 89 -5.73 -13.47 -10.29
C GLN A 89 -5.67 -14.10 -8.91
#